data_AF-W6QSL4-F1
#
_entry.id   AF-W6QSL4-F1
#
_cell.length_a   1.000
_cell.length_b   1.000
_cell.length_c   1.000
_cell.angle_alpha   90.00
_cell.angle_beta   90.00
_cell.angle_gamma   90.00
#
_symmetry.space_group_name_H-M   'P 1'
#
loop_
_entity.id
_entity.type
_entity.pdbx_description
1 polymer ?
#
loop_
_entity_poly.entity_id
_entity_poly.type
_entity_poly.pdbx_seq_one_letter_code
_entity_poly.pdbx_strand_id
1 'polypeptide(L)'
;MASTTPEGLQIRPRHMDFDLPNPLPRHWNGGDAFKTHLFDAMSVLFPDGERFFIDSVRQFRDRIDDPVLNEQIRGFIGQEGHHSREHLEYSQRLCDLGYDVERIEKPARTCIRYTQRKFSP
;
A
#
# COMPACT_ATOMS: atom_id res chain seq x y z
N MET A 1 -12.47 17.87 -18.99
CA MET A 1 -11.11 18.13 -19.50
C MET A 1 -10.61 16.87 -20.17
N ALA A 2 -9.73 16.97 -21.17
CA ALA A 2 -9.09 15.79 -21.75
C ALA A 2 -8.12 15.16 -20.72
N SER A 3 -8.06 13.83 -20.68
CA SER A 3 -7.14 13.10 -19.78
C SER A 3 -5.68 13.39 -20.13
N THR A 4 -4.83 13.62 -19.12
CA THR A 4 -3.36 13.74 -19.29
C THR A 4 -2.65 12.40 -19.16
N THR A 5 -3.41 11.30 -19.08
CA THR A 5 -2.85 9.95 -18.99
C THR A 5 -2.11 9.60 -20.27
N PRO A 6 -0.89 9.04 -20.21
CA PRO A 6 -0.18 8.59 -21.41
C PRO A 6 -1.02 7.65 -22.25
N GLU A 7 -0.97 7.82 -23.57
CA GLU A 7 -1.70 6.98 -24.51
C GLU A 7 -1.22 5.52 -24.39
N GLY A 8 -2.17 4.58 -24.34
CA GLY A 8 -1.87 3.15 -24.21
C GLY A 8 -1.42 2.71 -22.81
N LEU A 9 -1.50 3.54 -21.76
CA LEU A 9 -1.19 3.12 -20.39
C LEU A 9 -2.13 1.97 -19.96
N GLN A 10 -1.53 0.81 -19.69
CA GLN A 10 -2.20 -0.34 -19.09
C GLN A 10 -1.64 -0.61 -17.69
N ILE A 11 -2.50 -0.60 -16.68
CA ILE A 11 -2.12 -0.98 -15.32
C ILE A 11 -2.36 -2.49 -15.18
N ARG A 12 -1.28 -3.26 -15.15
CA ARG A 12 -1.34 -4.73 -15.01
C ARG A 12 -1.00 -5.10 -13.57
N PRO A 13 -1.96 -5.65 -12.78
CA PRO A 13 -1.66 -6.20 -11.47
C PRO A 13 -0.55 -7.25 -11.59
N ARG A 14 0.52 -7.09 -10.79
CA ARG A 14 1.64 -8.03 -10.73
C ARG A 14 1.64 -8.71 -9.36
N HIS A 15 1.38 -10.01 -9.37
CA HIS A 15 1.63 -10.86 -8.22
C HIS A 15 3.12 -11.21 -8.19
N MET A 16 3.87 -10.54 -7.33
CA MET A 16 5.30 -10.78 -7.16
C MET A 16 5.51 -11.65 -5.92
N ASP A 17 6.40 -12.62 -6.04
CA ASP A 17 6.97 -13.33 -4.89
C ASP A 17 8.39 -12.79 -4.70
N PHE A 18 8.64 -12.13 -3.58
CA PHE A 18 9.90 -11.44 -3.32
C PHE A 18 10.97 -12.36 -2.73
N ASP A 19 10.64 -13.63 -2.41
CA ASP A 19 11.54 -14.61 -1.80
C ASP A 19 12.42 -13.99 -0.70
N LEU A 20 11.76 -13.27 0.23
CA LEU A 20 12.47 -12.56 1.29
C LEU A 20 13.14 -13.55 2.25
N PRO A 21 14.38 -13.29 2.69
CA PRO A 21 15.07 -14.15 3.63
C PRO A 21 14.24 -14.48 4.88
N ASN A 22 14.30 -15.73 5.32
CA ASN A 22 13.64 -16.20 6.53
C ASN A 22 14.66 -16.93 7.43
N PRO A 23 15.11 -16.33 8.55
CA PRO A 23 14.66 -15.05 9.11
C PRO A 23 15.18 -13.84 8.31
N LEU A 24 14.44 -12.73 8.34
CA LEU A 24 14.89 -11.45 7.79
C LEU A 24 16.08 -10.93 8.62
N PRO A 25 17.21 -10.50 8.02
CA PRO A 25 18.30 -9.92 8.80
C PRO A 25 17.84 -8.63 9.50
N ARG A 26 18.21 -8.47 10.78
CA ARG A 26 17.81 -7.28 11.58
C ARG A 26 18.17 -5.95 10.90
N HIS A 27 19.33 -5.89 10.25
CA HIS A 27 19.78 -4.74 9.45
C HIS A 27 20.04 -5.19 8.01
N TRP A 28 18.99 -5.59 7.30
CA TRP A 28 19.07 -6.16 5.95
C TRP A 28 19.70 -5.21 4.92
N ASN A 29 19.68 -3.89 5.16
CA ASN A 29 20.22 -2.90 4.24
C ASN A 29 21.74 -2.72 4.44
N GLY A 30 22.50 -3.74 4.05
CA GLY A 30 23.96 -3.74 4.13
C GLY A 30 24.52 -3.68 5.57
N GLY A 31 23.75 -4.12 6.56
CA GLY A 31 24.13 -4.03 7.97
C GLY A 31 23.90 -2.66 8.61
N ASP A 32 23.39 -1.67 7.85
CA ASP A 32 23.17 -0.31 8.32
C ASP A 32 21.80 -0.18 9.02
N ALA A 33 21.84 0.15 10.31
CA ALA A 33 20.65 0.25 11.14
C ALA A 33 19.75 1.42 10.73
N PHE A 34 20.33 2.58 10.41
CA PHE A 34 19.54 3.77 10.04
C PHE A 34 18.79 3.52 8.73
N LYS A 35 19.49 3.03 7.71
CA LYS A 35 18.87 2.77 6.40
C LYS A 35 17.78 1.72 6.52
N THR A 36 18.04 0.64 7.26
CA THR A 36 17.05 -0.42 7.50
C THR A 36 15.79 0.18 8.12
N HIS A 37 15.92 0.90 9.23
CA HIS A 37 14.76 1.46 9.93
C HIS A 37 14.03 2.55 9.17
N LEU A 38 14.72 3.33 8.33
CA LEU A 38 14.06 4.28 7.45
C LEU A 38 13.09 3.57 6.50
N PHE A 39 13.55 2.50 5.84
CA PHE A 39 12.70 1.73 4.92
C PHE A 39 11.65 0.90 5.65
N ASP A 40 11.97 0.35 6.83
CA ASP A 40 10.98 -0.32 7.68
C ASP A 40 9.83 0.63 8.03
N ALA A 41 10.16 1.84 8.49
CA ALA A 41 9.19 2.86 8.87
C ALA A 41 8.35 3.33 7.67
N MET A 42 8.96 3.46 6.48
CA MET A 42 8.19 3.74 5.27
C MET A 42 7.20 2.62 4.98
N SER A 43 7.65 1.36 4.99
CA SER A 43 6.82 0.18 4.66
C SER A 43 5.60 0.05 5.56
N VAL A 44 5.78 0.13 6.88
CA VAL A 44 4.68 -0.06 7.85
C VAL A 44 3.59 1.02 7.78
N LEU A 45 3.86 2.17 7.16
CA LEU A 45 2.87 3.25 7.04
C LEU A 45 1.90 3.06 5.87
N PHE A 46 2.18 2.14 4.93
CA PHE A 46 1.39 1.98 3.71
C PHE A 46 0.10 1.15 3.85
N PRO A 47 0.01 0.03 4.59
CA PRO A 47 -1.17 -0.86 4.54
C PRO A 47 -2.53 -0.16 4.70
N ASP A 48 -2.68 0.67 5.75
CA ASP A 48 -3.92 1.42 5.98
C ASP A 48 -4.14 2.53 4.93
N GLY A 49 -3.05 3.12 4.41
CA GLY A 49 -3.08 4.14 3.36
C GLY A 49 -3.52 3.58 2.00
N GLU A 50 -3.02 2.41 1.62
CA GLU A 50 -3.40 1.72 0.37
C GLU A 50 -4.85 1.31 0.39
N ARG A 51 -5.33 0.80 1.54
CA ARG A 51 -6.76 0.54 1.73
C ARG A 51 -7.58 1.82 1.54
N PHE A 52 -7.11 2.94 2.09
CA PHE A 52 -7.74 4.25 1.87
C PHE A 52 -7.73 4.67 0.39
N PHE A 53 -6.65 4.42 -0.36
CA PHE A 53 -6.60 4.69 -1.80
C PHE A 53 -7.61 3.84 -2.57
N ILE A 54 -7.66 2.54 -2.30
CA ILE A 54 -8.62 1.60 -2.91
C ILE A 54 -10.05 2.03 -2.63
N ASP A 55 -10.37 2.34 -1.38
CA ASP A 55 -11.72 2.74 -0.98
C ASP A 55 -12.12 4.08 -1.63
N SER A 56 -11.16 5.03 -1.73
CA SER A 56 -11.37 6.32 -2.38
C SER A 56 -11.72 6.18 -3.86
N VAL A 57 -10.98 5.37 -4.63
CA VAL A 57 -11.28 5.19 -6.06
C VAL A 57 -12.52 4.33 -6.28
N ARG A 58 -12.76 3.32 -5.42
CA ARG A 58 -13.94 2.47 -5.49
C ARG A 58 -15.23 3.27 -5.29
N GLN A 59 -15.22 4.27 -4.40
CA GLN A 59 -16.37 5.12 -4.13
C GLN A 59 -16.90 5.85 -5.38
N PHE A 60 -16.02 6.20 -6.32
CA PHE A 60 -16.42 6.94 -7.54
C PHE A 60 -16.56 6.06 -8.78
N ARG A 61 -16.25 4.76 -8.69
CA ARG A 61 -16.24 3.84 -9.84
C ARG A 61 -17.53 3.87 -10.64
N ASP A 62 -18.68 3.85 -9.96
CA ASP A 62 -19.99 3.77 -10.62
C ASP A 62 -20.42 5.12 -11.24
N ARG A 63 -19.61 6.17 -11.13
CA ARG A 63 -19.79 7.49 -11.77
C ARG A 63 -18.89 7.68 -12.99
N ILE A 64 -18.13 6.66 -13.39
CA ILE A 64 -17.19 6.72 -14.50
C ILE A 64 -17.80 5.99 -15.71
N ASP A 65 -18.06 6.74 -16.78
CA ASP A 65 -18.55 6.18 -18.05
C ASP A 65 -17.43 5.83 -19.03
N ASP A 66 -16.22 6.36 -18.83
CA ASP A 66 -15.06 6.09 -19.69
C ASP A 66 -14.58 4.64 -19.49
N PRO A 67 -14.67 3.77 -20.52
CA PRO A 67 -14.27 2.38 -20.40
C PRO A 67 -12.77 2.20 -20.13
N VAL A 68 -11.92 3.10 -20.65
CA VAL A 68 -10.47 3.05 -20.45
C VAL A 68 -10.13 3.35 -18.99
N LEU A 69 -10.73 4.42 -18.44
CA LEU A 69 -10.52 4.78 -17.04
C LEU A 69 -11.07 3.69 -16.10
N ASN A 70 -12.20 3.06 -16.44
CA ASN A 70 -12.73 1.93 -15.68
C ASN A 70 -11.76 0.74 -15.64
N GLU A 71 -11.13 0.41 -16.77
CA GLU A 71 -10.10 -0.63 -16.83
C GLU A 71 -8.89 -0.26 -15.96
N GLN A 72 -8.44 0.99 -16.02
CA GLN A 72 -7.33 1.49 -15.20
C GLN A 72 -7.67 1.45 -13.71
N ILE A 73 -8.88 1.80 -13.29
CA ILE A 73 -9.34 1.69 -11.89
C ILE A 73 -9.28 0.23 -11.42
N ARG A 74 -9.72 -0.72 -12.25
CA ARG A 74 -9.64 -2.15 -11.94
C ARG A 74 -8.18 -2.61 -11.79
N GLY A 75 -7.32 -2.20 -12.71
CA GLY A 75 -5.88 -2.50 -12.67
C GLY A 75 -5.21 -1.91 -11.42
N PHE A 76 -5.51 -0.66 -11.09
CA PHE A 76 -5.02 0.01 -9.89
C PHE A 76 -5.45 -0.72 -8.62
N ILE A 77 -6.73 -1.03 -8.45
CA ILE A 77 -7.24 -1.76 -7.28
C ILE A 77 -6.54 -3.12 -7.13
N GLY A 78 -6.32 -3.84 -8.24
CA GLY A 78 -5.60 -5.10 -8.22
C GLY A 78 -4.13 -4.94 -7.81
N GLN A 79 -3.44 -3.93 -8.36
CA GLN A 79 -2.04 -3.66 -8.05
C GLN A 79 -1.84 -3.25 -6.58
N GLU A 80 -2.67 -2.34 -6.06
CA GLU A 80 -2.63 -1.92 -4.66
C GLU A 80 -2.97 -3.08 -3.72
N GLY A 81 -3.91 -3.95 -4.11
CA GLY A 81 -4.24 -5.15 -3.33
C GLY A 81 -3.05 -6.11 -3.18
N HIS A 82 -2.29 -6.32 -4.25
CA HIS A 82 -1.05 -7.11 -4.18
C HIS A 82 0.03 -6.39 -3.36
N HIS A 83 0.23 -5.09 -3.58
CA HIS A 83 1.22 -4.31 -2.84
C HIS A 83 0.97 -4.32 -1.33
N SER A 84 -0.30 -4.18 -0.93
CA SER A 84 -0.72 -4.25 0.47
C SER A 84 -0.45 -5.60 1.11
N ARG A 85 -0.59 -6.70 0.35
CA ARG A 85 -0.21 -8.03 0.82
C ARG A 85 1.28 -8.09 1.19
N GLU A 86 2.15 -7.52 0.37
CA GLU A 86 3.60 -7.52 0.62
C GLU A 86 3.97 -6.69 1.85
N HIS A 87 3.34 -5.53 2.03
CA HIS A 87 3.55 -4.72 3.23
C HIS A 87 3.10 -5.45 4.49
N LEU A 88 1.96 -6.15 4.46
CA LEU A 88 1.48 -6.96 5.59
C LEU A 88 2.41 -8.13 5.89
N GLU A 89 2.90 -8.83 4.87
CA GLU A 89 3.90 -9.89 5.05
C GLU A 89 5.19 -9.34 5.66
N TYR A 90 5.67 -8.19 5.16
CA TYR A 90 6.85 -7.52 5.69
C TYR A 90 6.67 -7.07 7.15
N SER A 91 5.53 -6.46 7.48
CA SER A 91 5.15 -6.13 8.87
C SER A 91 5.20 -7.34 9.78
N GLN A 92 4.74 -8.51 9.32
CA GLN A 92 4.84 -9.75 10.10
C GLN A 92 6.31 -10.15 10.35
N ARG A 93 7.19 -10.05 9.34
CA ARG A 93 8.62 -10.33 9.54
C ARG A 93 9.27 -9.36 10.53
N LEU A 94 8.83 -8.10 10.58
CA LEU A 94 9.28 -7.14 11.58
C LEU A 94 8.80 -7.51 12.99
N CYS A 95 7.56 -7.99 13.13
CA CYS A 95 7.05 -8.54 14.39
C CYS A 95 7.91 -9.72 14.86
N ASP A 96 8.30 -10.63 13.96
CA ASP A 96 9.16 -11.78 14.27
C ASP A 96 10.56 -11.34 14.76
N LEU A 97 11.03 -10.16 14.35
CA LEU A 97 12.26 -9.52 14.83
C LEU A 97 12.08 -8.77 16.17
N GLY A 98 10.87 -8.76 16.72
CA GLY A 98 10.51 -8.15 18.00
C GLY A 98 10.12 -6.67 17.91
N TYR A 99 9.82 -6.14 16.71
CA TYR A 99 9.28 -4.80 16.58
C TYR A 99 7.78 -4.78 16.89
N ASP A 100 7.34 -3.76 17.63
CA ASP A 100 5.92 -3.50 17.89
C ASP A 100 5.32 -2.69 16.74
N VAL A 101 4.99 -3.38 15.64
CA VAL A 101 4.44 -2.76 14.43
C VAL A 101 3.06 -2.16 14.69
N GLU A 102 2.21 -2.82 15.48
CA GLU A 102 0.88 -2.30 15.85
C GLU A 102 0.97 -0.91 16.49
N ARG A 103 1.94 -0.70 17.40
CA ARG A 103 2.17 0.61 18.01
C ARG A 103 2.58 1.67 17.00
N ILE A 104 3.33 1.31 15.95
CA ILE A 104 3.81 2.23 14.91
C ILE A 104 2.68 2.59 13.93
N GLU A 105 1.84 1.61 13.55
CA GLU A 105 0.75 1.81 12.59
C GLU A 105 -0.46 2.55 13.18
N LYS A 106 -0.74 2.31 14.47
CA LYS A 106 -1.96 2.79 15.14
C LYS A 106 -2.24 4.29 14.97
N PRO A 107 -1.25 5.22 15.07
CA PRO A 107 -1.49 6.64 14.83
C PRO A 107 -1.99 6.94 13.41
N ALA A 108 -1.33 6.39 12.38
CA ALA A 108 -1.72 6.57 10.99
C ALA A 108 -3.13 6.03 10.74
N ARG A 109 -3.40 4.80 11.19
CA ARG A 109 -4.72 4.16 11.12
C ARG A 109 -5.81 4.98 11.80
N THR A 110 -5.50 5.61 12.93
CA THR A 110 -6.45 6.45 13.67
C THR A 110 -6.75 7.75 12.91
N CYS A 111 -5.73 8.39 12.34
CA CYS A 111 -5.89 9.56 11.50
C CYS A 111 -6.76 9.26 10.26
N ILE A 112 -6.45 8.18 9.53
CA ILE A 112 -7.20 7.77 8.34
C ILE A 112 -8.68 7.50 8.69
N ARG A 113 -8.94 6.71 9.74
CA ARG A 113 -10.31 6.40 10.17
C ARG A 113 -11.08 7.64 10.61
N TYR A 114 -10.42 8.59 11.28
CA TYR A 114 -11.04 9.87 11.62
C TYR A 114 -11.44 10.63 10.35
N THR A 115 -10.53 10.73 9.38
CA THR A 115 -10.76 11.42 8.12
C THR A 115 -11.92 10.80 7.35
N GLN A 116 -11.94 9.47 7.21
CA GLN A 116 -13.04 8.75 6.55
C GLN A 116 -14.38 9.02 7.27
N ARG A 117 -14.42 8.97 8.60
CA ARG A 117 -15.68 9.20 9.35
C ARG A 117 -16.20 10.64 9.27
N LYS A 118 -15.33 11.62 9.07
CA LYS A 118 -15.69 13.05 9.14
C LYS A 118 -15.86 13.71 7.79
N PHE A 119 -15.14 13.23 6.77
CA PHE A 119 -15.04 13.89 5.48
C PHE A 119 -15.41 12.99 4.29
N SER A 120 -15.69 11.70 4.49
CA SER A 120 -16.26 10.89 3.42
C SER A 120 -17.67 11.39 3.07
N PRO A 121 -18.01 11.52 1.78
CA PRO A 121 -19.34 11.92 1.30
C PRO A 121 -20.50 11.05 1.82
#